data_AF-A0A7S0PYX5-F1
#
_entry.id   AF-A0A7S0PYX5-F1
#
_cell.length_a   1.000
_cell.length_b   1.000
_cell.length_c   1.000
_cell.angle_alpha   90.00
_cell.angle_beta   90.00
_cell.angle_gamma   90.00
#
_symmetry.space_group_name_H-M   'P 1'
#
loop_
_entity.id
_entity.type
_entity.pdbx_description
1 polymer ?
#
loop_
_entity_poly.entity_id
_entity_poly.type
_entity_poly.pdbx_seq_one_letter_code
_entity_poly.pdbx_strand_id
1 'polypeptide(L)'
;ANFPPPAPFSPAAGMQVSRRVVAEKDGRASTLSMYAIPPTEHISVSEFEDFALDRLRLLSTIEIARAKGLKGDALDKTIRKARNEWMPSTPAGLRKDRYSHFILRLAYCRSEELRRWFLQNELELFKWRFVNNPPEDRNGWLFEHGLKY
;
A
#
# COMPACT_ATOMS: atom_id res chain seq x y z
N ALA A 1 9.22 -62.23 13.99
CA ALA A 1 8.90 -60.83 14.34
C ALA A 1 10.14 -59.99 14.12
N ASN A 2 10.16 -59.17 13.05
CA ASN A 2 11.22 -58.19 12.82
C ASN A 2 10.66 -57.11 11.89
N PHE A 3 10.07 -56.07 12.48
CA PHE A 3 9.60 -54.88 11.76
C PHE A 3 10.74 -53.87 11.70
N PRO A 4 11.07 -53.28 10.53
CA PRO A 4 12.09 -52.25 10.44
C PRO A 4 11.63 -50.95 11.13
N PRO A 5 12.57 -50.15 11.68
CA PRO A 5 12.24 -48.90 12.37
C PRO A 5 11.70 -47.81 11.41
N PRO A 6 10.80 -46.93 11.87
CA PRO A 6 10.28 -45.84 11.06
C PRO A 6 11.38 -44.81 10.75
N ALA A 7 11.46 -44.40 9.47
CA ALA A 7 12.39 -43.38 8.99
C ALA A 7 12.11 -42.01 9.65
N PRO A 8 13.15 -41.18 9.85
CA PRO A 8 12.98 -39.85 10.43
C PRO A 8 12.14 -38.94 9.50
N PHE A 9 11.15 -38.29 10.10
CA PHE A 9 10.28 -37.30 9.45
C PHE A 9 11.12 -36.15 8.89
N SER A 10 11.21 -36.11 7.56
CA SER A 10 11.80 -34.98 6.84
C SER A 10 10.83 -33.79 6.93
N PRO A 11 11.26 -32.62 7.44
CA PRO A 11 10.36 -31.49 7.60
C PRO A 11 10.03 -30.87 6.24
N ALA A 12 8.73 -30.83 5.96
CA ALA A 12 8.02 -29.92 5.07
C ALA A 12 8.78 -29.43 3.83
N ALA A 13 8.39 -29.99 2.67
CA ALA A 13 8.58 -29.37 1.38
C ALA A 13 8.16 -27.90 1.47
N GLY A 14 9.16 -27.01 1.45
CA GLY A 14 8.97 -25.58 1.42
C GLY A 14 8.10 -25.23 0.22
N MET A 15 6.90 -24.72 0.50
CA MET A 15 6.07 -24.06 -0.48
C MET A 15 6.88 -22.89 -1.03
N GLN A 16 7.55 -23.10 -2.16
CA GLN A 16 8.20 -22.05 -2.91
C GLN A 16 7.11 -21.11 -3.42
N VAL A 17 6.79 -20.09 -2.63
CA VAL A 17 6.04 -18.94 -3.09
C VAL A 17 6.92 -18.30 -4.16
N SER A 18 6.56 -18.54 -5.42
CA SER A 18 7.18 -17.98 -6.61
C SER A 18 7.20 -16.46 -6.50
N ARG A 19 8.27 -15.93 -5.93
CA ARG A 19 8.52 -14.50 -5.76
C ARG A 19 8.71 -13.92 -7.15
N ARG A 20 7.68 -13.30 -7.71
CA ARG A 20 7.88 -12.28 -8.75
C ARG A 20 8.68 -11.17 -8.11
N VAL A 21 10.00 -11.25 -8.25
CA VAL A 21 10.92 -10.15 -7.93
C VAL A 21 10.64 -9.10 -9.01
N VAL A 22 9.71 -8.18 -8.74
CA VAL A 22 9.54 -7.03 -9.62
C VAL A 22 10.76 -6.15 -9.36
N ALA A 23 11.55 -6.01 -10.42
CA ALA A 23 12.83 -5.36 -10.44
C ALA A 23 12.77 -3.98 -9.79
N GLU A 24 13.67 -3.76 -8.85
CA GLU A 24 14.05 -2.45 -8.35
C GLU A 24 14.83 -1.74 -9.48
N LYS A 25 14.14 -0.92 -10.26
CA LYS A 25 14.76 -0.02 -11.23
C LYS A 25 13.91 1.24 -11.39
N ASP A 26 14.27 2.27 -10.65
CA ASP A 26 14.76 3.56 -11.17
C ASP A 26 14.57 4.64 -10.10
N GLY A 27 15.59 5.49 -9.96
CA GLY A 27 15.71 6.54 -8.95
C GLY A 27 14.71 7.70 -9.06
N ARG A 28 13.52 7.49 -9.64
CA ARG A 28 12.36 8.37 -9.44
C ARG A 28 11.46 7.68 -8.42
N ALA A 29 11.36 8.28 -7.24
CA ALA A 29 10.43 7.87 -6.19
C ALA A 29 8.98 8.08 -6.66
N SER A 30 8.50 7.21 -7.56
CA SER A 30 7.14 7.24 -8.06
C SER A 30 6.19 7.01 -6.89
N THR A 31 5.42 8.05 -6.58
CA THR A 31 4.42 8.04 -5.49
C THR A 31 3.23 7.12 -5.78
N LEU A 32 3.16 6.61 -7.01
CA LEU A 32 2.21 5.64 -7.54
C LEU A 32 2.78 4.22 -7.40
N SER A 33 2.34 3.48 -6.39
CA SER A 33 2.64 2.05 -6.25
C SER A 33 1.34 1.25 -6.21
N MET A 34 1.28 0.12 -6.91
CA MET A 34 0.16 -0.83 -6.83
C MET A 34 0.16 -1.67 -5.54
N TYR A 35 1.14 -1.46 -4.65
CA TYR A 35 1.30 -2.27 -3.43
C TYR A 35 1.34 -3.79 -3.75
N ALA A 36 2.07 -4.15 -4.81
CA ALA A 36 2.12 -5.51 -5.34
C ALA A 36 3.08 -6.42 -4.56
N ILE A 37 4.15 -5.86 -3.98
CA ILE A 37 5.16 -6.61 -3.23
C ILE A 37 5.06 -6.22 -1.75
N PRO A 38 4.89 -7.18 -0.82
CA PRO A 38 4.95 -6.90 0.60
C PRO A 38 6.39 -6.49 0.97
N PRO A 39 6.56 -5.40 1.73
CA PRO A 39 7.88 -5.03 2.21
C PRO A 39 8.40 -6.09 3.19
N THR A 40 9.67 -6.47 3.05
CA THR A 40 10.30 -7.55 3.82
C THR A 40 11.24 -7.07 4.91
N GLU A 41 11.33 -5.76 5.16
CA GLU A 41 12.17 -5.24 6.25
C GLU A 41 11.42 -5.31 7.58
N HIS A 42 12.20 -5.37 8.65
CA HIS A 42 11.68 -5.40 10.01
C HIS A 42 11.39 -3.97 10.49
N ILE A 43 10.18 -3.77 11.02
CA ILE A 43 9.75 -2.51 11.65
C ILE A 43 9.48 -2.76 13.13
N SER A 44 9.70 -1.74 13.96
CA SER A 44 9.34 -1.81 15.38
C SER A 44 7.82 -1.78 15.57
N VAL A 45 7.33 -2.24 16.73
CA VAL A 45 5.89 -2.21 17.06
C VAL A 45 5.37 -0.77 17.14
N SER A 46 6.16 0.15 17.69
CA SER A 46 5.81 1.57 17.73
C SER A 46 5.67 2.17 16.34
N GLU A 47 6.63 1.91 15.44
CA GLU A 47 6.53 2.35 14.03
C GLU A 47 5.34 1.71 13.31
N PHE A 48 5.04 0.44 13.61
CA PHE A 48 3.89 -0.26 13.05
C PHE A 48 2.58 0.45 13.42
N GLU A 49 2.41 0.83 14.70
CA GLU A 49 1.23 1.56 15.18
C GLU A 49 1.15 2.96 14.56
N ASP A 50 2.25 3.71 14.57
CA ASP A 50 2.32 5.05 13.99
C ASP A 50 1.98 5.05 12.49
N PHE A 51 2.53 4.10 11.73
CA PHE A 51 2.27 3.98 10.29
C PHE A 51 0.81 3.64 10.01
N ALA A 52 0.20 2.76 10.81
CA ALA A 52 -1.21 2.42 10.69
C ALA A 52 -2.10 3.64 10.99
N LEU A 53 -1.84 4.33 12.10
CA LEU A 53 -2.61 5.48 12.55
C LEU A 53 -2.53 6.64 11.57
N ASP A 54 -1.35 6.95 11.05
CA ASP A 54 -1.17 8.09 10.14
C ASP A 54 -1.87 7.86 8.80
N ARG A 55 -1.86 6.63 8.29
CA ARG A 55 -2.64 6.31 7.09
C ARG A 55 -4.13 6.28 7.37
N LEU A 56 -4.55 5.78 8.53
CA LEU A 56 -5.96 5.83 8.91
C LEU A 56 -6.46 7.28 8.98
N ARG A 57 -5.70 8.19 9.59
CA ARG A 57 -6.00 9.63 9.63
C ARG A 57 -6.12 10.23 8.23
N LEU A 58 -5.24 9.85 7.31
CA LEU A 58 -5.32 10.29 5.92
C LEU A 58 -6.60 9.79 5.24
N LEU A 59 -6.94 8.50 5.37
CA LEU A 59 -8.15 7.92 4.78
C LEU A 59 -9.42 8.51 5.38
N SER A 60 -9.48 8.68 6.70
CA SER A 60 -10.61 9.35 7.38
C SER A 60 -10.74 10.81 6.95
N THR A 61 -9.63 11.52 6.71
CA THR A 61 -9.70 12.91 6.22
C THR A 61 -10.30 12.97 4.82
N ILE A 62 -9.97 12.02 3.94
CA ILE A 62 -10.53 11.90 2.58
C ILE A 62 -12.03 11.60 2.66
N GLU A 63 -12.43 10.66 3.50
CA GLU A 63 -13.82 10.30 3.72
C GLU A 63 -14.63 11.52 4.22
N ILE A 64 -14.18 12.18 5.28
CA ILE A 64 -14.84 13.36 5.85
C ILE A 64 -14.92 14.48 4.81
N ALA A 65 -13.85 14.71 4.04
CA ALA A 65 -13.85 15.72 3.00
C ALA A 65 -14.88 15.44 1.91
N ARG A 66 -15.04 14.17 1.52
CA ARG A 66 -16.06 13.74 0.55
C ARG A 66 -17.47 13.78 1.13
N ALA A 67 -17.65 13.38 2.40
CA ALA A 67 -18.92 13.47 3.10
C ALA A 67 -19.39 14.93 3.25
N LYS A 68 -18.46 15.87 3.40
CA LYS A 68 -18.71 17.33 3.36
C LYS A 68 -19.04 17.87 1.97
N GLY A 69 -19.00 17.04 0.93
CA GLY A 69 -19.30 17.44 -0.44
C GLY A 69 -18.22 18.27 -1.13
N LEU A 70 -16.98 18.29 -0.60
CA LEU A 70 -15.87 18.98 -1.24
C LEU A 70 -15.55 18.31 -2.58
N LYS A 71 -15.47 19.10 -3.64
CA LYS A 71 -15.17 18.65 -5.01
C LYS A 71 -14.07 19.51 -5.64
N GLY A 72 -13.36 18.96 -6.61
CA GLY A 72 -12.34 19.68 -7.38
C GLY A 72 -11.16 20.15 -6.52
N ASP A 73 -10.79 21.42 -6.68
CA ASP A 73 -9.60 22.03 -6.09
C ASP A 73 -9.62 22.08 -4.55
N ALA A 74 -10.80 22.21 -3.93
CA ALA A 74 -10.92 22.25 -2.47
C ALA A 74 -10.64 20.88 -1.81
N LEU A 75 -11.12 19.81 -2.46
CA LEU A 75 -10.80 18.44 -2.08
C LEU A 75 -9.31 18.17 -2.31
N ASP A 76 -8.78 18.56 -3.47
CA ASP A 76 -7.37 18.42 -3.80
C ASP A 76 -6.47 19.05 -2.73
N LYS A 77 -6.74 20.31 -2.36
CA LYS A 77 -6.00 21.03 -1.32
C LYS A 77 -6.03 20.33 0.03
N THR A 78 -7.18 19.78 0.42
CA THR A 78 -7.34 19.07 1.69
C THR A 78 -6.55 17.77 1.68
N ILE A 79 -6.62 17.00 0.59
CA ILE A 79 -5.85 15.77 0.42
C ILE A 79 -4.35 16.08 0.35
N ARG A 80 -3.92 17.14 -0.37
CA ARG A 80 -2.53 17.60 -0.40
C ARG A 80 -2.02 17.90 1.00
N LYS A 81 -2.80 18.65 1.78
CA LYS A 81 -2.41 19.04 3.14
C LYS A 81 -2.27 17.81 4.03
N ALA A 82 -3.30 16.97 4.09
CA ALA A 82 -3.27 15.75 4.89
C ALA A 82 -2.15 14.81 4.45
N ARG A 83 -1.93 14.69 3.14
CA ARG A 83 -0.84 13.88 2.59
C ARG A 83 0.51 14.44 3.00
N ASN A 84 0.76 15.74 2.90
CA ASN A 84 2.03 16.33 3.32
C ASN A 84 2.25 16.24 4.84
N GLU A 85 1.18 16.29 5.62
CA GLU A 85 1.21 16.21 7.08
C GLU A 85 1.51 14.78 7.57
N TRP A 86 0.78 13.79 7.06
CA TRP A 86 0.88 12.40 7.52
C TRP A 86 1.88 11.56 6.71
N MET A 87 2.20 11.98 5.49
CA MET A 87 2.78 11.12 4.46
C MET A 87 3.62 11.88 3.39
N PRO A 88 4.74 12.52 3.80
CA PRO A 88 5.53 13.35 2.90
C PRO A 88 6.14 12.55 1.73
N SER A 89 6.40 13.20 0.58
CA SER A 89 7.07 12.59 -0.60
C SER A 89 8.53 12.14 -0.34
N THR A 90 9.02 12.19 0.89
CA THR A 90 10.40 11.79 1.22
C THR A 90 10.56 10.26 1.09
N PRO A 91 11.79 9.75 0.91
CA PRO A 91 12.05 8.31 0.89
C PRO A 91 11.51 7.59 2.13
N ALA A 92 11.58 8.25 3.30
CA ALA A 92 10.99 7.76 4.54
C ALA A 92 9.45 7.70 4.48
N GLY A 93 8.80 8.67 3.83
CA GLY A 93 7.37 8.66 3.59
C GLY A 93 6.95 7.54 2.64
N LEU A 94 7.64 7.33 1.51
CA LEU A 94 7.34 6.19 0.63
C LEU A 94 7.45 4.84 1.33
N ARG A 95 8.44 4.70 2.24
CA ARG A 95 8.57 3.52 3.09
C ARG A 95 7.33 3.36 3.96
N LYS A 96 6.93 4.42 4.66
CA LYS A 96 5.71 4.47 5.47
C LYS A 96 4.45 4.15 4.68
N ASP A 97 4.29 4.63 3.44
CA ASP A 97 3.17 4.29 2.55
C ASP A 97 3.06 2.80 2.30
N ARG A 98 4.19 2.15 2.03
CA ARG A 98 4.21 0.72 1.72
C ARG A 98 3.77 -0.07 2.94
N TYR A 99 4.39 0.14 4.10
CA TYR A 99 4.04 -0.60 5.32
C TYR A 99 2.61 -0.34 5.76
N SER A 100 2.23 0.93 5.91
CA SER A 100 0.89 1.32 6.37
C SER A 100 -0.24 0.69 5.55
N HIS A 101 -0.06 0.54 4.23
CA HIS A 101 -1.02 -0.12 3.38
C HIS A 101 -1.20 -1.61 3.75
N PHE A 102 -0.10 -2.35 3.91
CA PHE A 102 -0.18 -3.77 4.28
C PHE A 102 -0.67 -3.96 5.72
N ILE A 103 -0.32 -3.05 6.64
CA ILE A 103 -0.78 -3.08 8.02
C ILE A 103 -2.31 -2.92 8.08
N LEU A 104 -2.86 -1.93 7.35
CA LEU A 104 -4.30 -1.74 7.28
C LEU A 104 -5.01 -2.92 6.60
N ARG A 105 -4.40 -3.57 5.60
CA ARG A 105 -4.96 -4.82 5.03
C ARG A 105 -5.12 -5.91 6.10
N LEU A 106 -4.19 -6.03 7.05
CA LEU A 106 -4.28 -7.00 8.15
C LEU A 106 -5.39 -6.63 9.14
N ALA A 107 -5.55 -5.34 9.46
CA ALA A 107 -6.57 -4.90 10.42
C ALA A 107 -8.00 -4.93 9.86
N TYR A 108 -8.17 -4.59 8.58
CA TYR A 108 -9.47 -4.39 7.92
C TYR A 108 -9.94 -5.61 7.11
N CYS A 109 -9.23 -6.74 7.14
CA CYS A 109 -9.68 -7.98 6.49
C CYS A 109 -10.79 -8.73 7.27
N ARG A 110 -11.08 -8.30 8.51
CA ARG A 110 -11.99 -9.01 9.44
C ARG A 110 -13.47 -8.93 9.06
N SER A 111 -13.92 -7.81 8.50
CA SER A 111 -15.32 -7.63 8.09
C SER A 111 -15.41 -7.05 6.68
N GLU A 112 -16.48 -7.41 5.98
CA GLU A 112 -16.68 -6.95 4.60
C GLU A 112 -16.95 -5.44 4.52
N GLU A 113 -17.63 -4.88 5.53
CA GLU A 113 -17.88 -3.44 5.64
C GLU A 113 -16.58 -2.64 5.80
N LEU A 114 -15.69 -3.07 6.70
CA LEU A 114 -14.38 -2.45 6.87
C LEU A 114 -13.54 -2.55 5.60
N ARG A 115 -13.59 -3.71 4.92
CA ARG A 115 -12.89 -3.91 3.66
C ARG A 115 -13.42 -2.98 2.56
N ARG A 116 -14.74 -2.82 2.44
CA ARG A 116 -15.36 -1.90 1.46
C ARG A 116 -14.95 -0.46 1.77
N TRP A 117 -15.01 -0.04 3.03
CA TRP A 117 -14.59 1.30 3.45
C TRP A 117 -13.11 1.56 3.13
N PHE A 118 -12.24 0.61 3.47
CA PHE A 118 -10.80 0.71 3.18
C PHE A 118 -10.56 0.82 1.66
N LEU A 119 -11.12 -0.10 0.87
CA LEU A 119 -10.94 -0.11 -0.58
C LEU A 119 -11.46 1.17 -1.24
N GLN A 120 -12.63 1.68 -0.82
CA GLN A 120 -13.19 2.90 -1.39
C GLN A 120 -12.30 4.12 -1.14
N ASN A 121 -11.83 4.32 0.10
CA ASN A 121 -10.99 5.46 0.43
C ASN A 121 -9.58 5.32 -0.17
N GLU A 122 -9.05 4.11 -0.21
CA GLU A 122 -7.76 3.79 -0.81
C GLU A 122 -7.77 4.01 -2.33
N LEU A 123 -8.84 3.60 -3.03
CA LEU A 123 -9.04 3.86 -4.45
C LEU A 123 -9.16 5.37 -4.73
N GLU A 124 -9.84 6.12 -3.87
CA GLU A 124 -9.94 7.56 -4.02
C GLU A 124 -8.57 8.24 -3.85
N LEU A 125 -7.80 7.83 -2.85
CA LEU A 125 -6.42 8.30 -2.66
C LEU A 125 -5.56 7.96 -3.89
N PHE A 126 -5.70 6.77 -4.45
CA PHE A 126 -4.98 6.36 -5.66
C PHE A 126 -5.39 7.21 -6.88
N LYS A 127 -6.69 7.42 -7.08
CA LYS A 127 -7.22 8.27 -8.16
C LYS A 127 -6.69 9.70 -8.04
N TRP A 128 -6.70 10.25 -6.84
CA TRP A 128 -6.14 11.57 -6.55
C TRP A 128 -4.63 11.63 -6.88
N ARG A 129 -3.84 10.64 -6.45
CA ARG A 129 -2.42 10.53 -6.80
C ARG A 129 -2.21 10.43 -8.31
N PHE A 130 -3.06 9.68 -9.00
CA PHE A 130 -2.97 9.50 -10.44
C PHE A 130 -3.24 10.80 -11.21
N VAL A 131 -4.25 11.58 -10.80
CA VAL A 131 -4.56 12.89 -11.41
C VAL A 131 -3.46 13.91 -11.15
N ASN A 132 -2.89 13.93 -9.93
CA ASN A 132 -1.86 14.89 -9.55
C ASN A 132 -0.44 14.54 -10.01
N ASN A 133 -0.17 13.30 -10.41
CA ASN A 133 1.11 12.98 -11.04
C ASN A 133 1.14 13.54 -12.47
N PRO A 134 2.29 14.11 -12.88
CA PRO A 134 2.44 14.68 -14.22
C PRO A 134 2.22 13.60 -15.29
N PRO A 135 1.75 13.99 -16.48
CA PRO A 135 1.41 13.05 -17.55
C PRO A 135 2.61 12.19 -17.98
N GLU A 136 3.84 12.67 -17.83
CA GLU A 136 5.06 11.91 -18.13
C GLU A 136 5.26 10.72 -17.18
N ASP A 137 5.20 10.96 -15.86
CA ASP A 137 5.33 9.90 -14.85
C ASP A 137 4.14 8.93 -14.91
N ARG A 138 2.95 9.44 -15.24
CA ARG A 138 1.75 8.63 -15.47
C ARG A 138 1.96 7.69 -16.65
N ASN A 139 2.42 8.20 -17.80
CA ASN A 139 2.65 7.39 -19.00
C ASN A 139 3.76 6.36 -18.78
N GLY A 140 4.83 6.71 -18.05
CA GLY A 140 5.86 5.76 -17.63
C GLY A 140 5.28 4.64 -16.77
N TRP A 141 4.46 4.98 -15.78
CA TRP A 141 3.76 4.01 -14.94
C TRP A 141 2.79 3.12 -15.73
N LEU A 142 2.01 3.69 -16.66
CA LEU A 142 1.11 2.90 -17.53
C LEU A 142 1.90 1.91 -18.40
N PHE A 143 3.02 2.35 -18.95
CA PHE A 143 3.89 1.51 -19.78
C PHE A 143 4.49 0.36 -18.96
N GLU A 144 4.98 0.65 -17.74
CA GLU A 144 5.50 -0.37 -16.81
C GLU A 144 4.44 -1.41 -16.40
N HIS A 145 3.18 -1.00 -16.28
CA HIS A 145 2.08 -1.89 -15.91
C HIS A 145 1.39 -2.55 -17.12
N GLY A 146 1.96 -2.40 -18.33
CA GLY A 146 1.50 -3.09 -19.53
C GLY A 146 0.21 -2.54 -20.15
N LEU A 147 -0.22 -1.34 -19.76
CA LEU A 147 -1.37 -0.66 -20.35
C LEU A 147 -0.86 0.21 -21.52
N LYS A 148 -0.87 -0.36 -22.73
CA LYS A 148 -0.63 0.42 -23.96
C LYS A 148 -1.84 1.31 -24.24
N TYR A 149 -1.62 2.61 -24.33
CA TYR A 149 -2.59 3.60 -24.83
C TYR A 149 -2.00 4.34 -26.01
#